data_AF-A0A8D6U472-F1
#
_entry.id   AF-A0A8D6U472-F1
#
_cell.length_a   1.000
_cell.length_b   1.000
_cell.length_c   1.000
_cell.angle_alpha   90.00
_cell.angle_beta   90.00
_cell.angle_gamma   90.00
#
_symmetry.space_group_name_H-M   'P 1'
#
loop_
_entity.id
_entity.type
_entity.pdbx_description
1 polymer ?
#
loop_
_entity_poly.entity_id
_entity_poly.type
_entity_poly.pdbx_seq_one_letter_code
_entity_poly.pdbx_strand_id
1 'polypeptide(L)' 'MLLPIEKSKIFIEDAENGYLVPYSETMDEDLLVSQMADKILFALESDLESMYQASYDLIKHYLKPEMLEAWRKLLMPIR' A
#
# COMPACT_ATOMS: atom_id res chain seq x y z
N MET A 1 -15.82 4.97 8.10
CA MET A 1 -15.38 4.05 7.03
C MET A 1 -14.28 4.79 6.31
N LEU A 2 -13.02 4.32 6.35
CA LEU A 2 -11.92 4.99 5.64
C LEU A 2 -12.15 4.87 4.13
N LEU A 3 -11.87 5.94 3.38
CA LEU A 3 -12.01 5.93 1.92
C LEU A 3 -11.07 4.87 1.31
N PRO A 4 -11.39 4.27 0.15
CA PRO A 4 -10.57 3.22 -0.46
C PRO A 4 -9.07 3.59 -0.58
N ILE A 5 -8.76 4.84 -0.92
CA ILE A 5 -7.38 5.37 -1.01
C ILE A 5 -6.66 5.33 0.34
N GLU A 6 -7.36 5.61 1.44
CA GLU A 6 -6.74 5.65 2.77
C GLU A 6 -6.30 4.27 3.24
N LYS A 7 -6.99 3.20 2.80
CA LYS A 7 -6.54 1.83 3.06
C LYS A 7 -5.35 1.44 2.19
N SER A 8 -5.33 1.88 0.93
CA SER A 8 -4.20 1.61 0.03
C SER A 8 -2.90 2.22 0.54
N LYS A 9 -2.95 3.42 1.13
CA LYS A 9 -1.79 4.10 1.74
C LYS A 9 -1.13 3.35 2.90
N ILE A 10 -1.78 2.33 3.44
CA ILE A 10 -1.22 1.48 4.51
C ILE A 10 -0.28 0.41 3.94
N PHE A 11 -0.53 -0.01 2.69
CA PHE A 11 0.16 -1.14 2.04
C PHE A 11 0.92 -0.76 0.77
N ILE A 12 0.75 0.47 0.29
CA ILE A 12 1.42 1.00 -0.90
C ILE A 12 2.17 2.28 -0.52
N GLU A 13 3.48 2.21 -0.62
CA GLU A 13 4.42 3.31 -0.63
C GLU A 13 4.65 3.72 -2.10
N ASP A 14 4.22 4.94 -2.44
CA ASP A 14 4.22 5.42 -3.81
C ASP A 14 5.64 5.45 -4.40
N ALA A 15 5.78 4.88 -5.60
CA ALA A 15 7.03 4.68 -6.33
C ALA A 15 8.08 3.75 -5.68
N GLU A 16 7.78 3.16 -4.52
CA GLU A 16 8.66 2.19 -3.86
C GLU A 16 8.19 0.76 -4.13
N ASN A 17 6.96 0.44 -3.74
CA ASN A 17 6.41 -0.91 -3.87
C ASN A 17 5.13 -0.95 -4.73
N GLY A 18 4.74 0.20 -5.30
CA GLY A 18 3.59 0.37 -6.17
C GLY A 18 3.36 1.85 -6.47
N TYR A 19 2.22 2.17 -7.07
CA TYR A 19 1.83 3.55 -7.33
C TYR A 19 0.43 3.84 -6.81
N LEU A 20 0.27 5.00 -6.19
CA LEU A 20 -1.03 5.52 -5.79
C LEU A 20 -1.62 6.32 -6.96
N VAL A 21 -2.74 5.84 -7.50
CA VAL A 21 -3.51 6.57 -8.50
C VAL A 21 -4.56 7.44 -7.80
N PRO A 22 -4.57 8.77 -7.99
CA PRO A 22 -5.60 9.64 -7.45
C PRO A 22 -6.98 9.23 -7.94
N TYR A 23 -7.97 9.26 -7.05
CA TYR A 23 -9.34 8.92 -7.37
C TYR A 23 -10.30 9.94 -6.77
N SER A 24 -11.31 10.32 -7.54
CA SER A 24 -12.47 11.10 -7.13
C SER A 24 -13.70 10.51 -7.80
N GLU A 25 -14.85 10.47 -7.11
CA GLU A 25 -16.12 10.01 -7.69
C GLU A 25 -16.56 10.86 -8.89
N THR A 26 -16.10 12.11 -8.97
CA THR A 26 -16.42 13.03 -10.06
C THR A 26 -15.33 13.09 -11.14
N MET A 27 -14.32 12.22 -11.05
CA MET A 27 -13.25 12.16 -12.05
C MET A 27 -13.79 11.60 -13.37
N ASP A 28 -13.32 12.17 -14.47
CA ASP A 28 -13.57 11.63 -15.80
C ASP A 28 -13.00 10.21 -15.93
N GLU A 29 -13.79 9.27 -16.46
CA GLU A 29 -13.41 7.86 -16.53
C GLU A 29 -12.21 7.63 -17.45
N ASP A 30 -12.18 8.31 -18.61
CA ASP A 30 -11.07 8.19 -19.57
C ASP A 30 -9.76 8.71 -18.96
N LEU A 31 -9.83 9.80 -18.17
CA LEU A 31 -8.70 10.30 -17.41
C LEU A 31 -8.19 9.27 -16.38
N LEU A 32 -9.10 8.61 -15.64
CA LEU A 32 -8.72 7.58 -14.67
C LEU A 32 -8.04 6.39 -15.37
N VAL A 33 -8.61 5.93 -16.49
CA VAL A 33 -8.05 4.84 -17.31
C VAL A 33 -6.64 5.21 -17.80
N SER A 34 -6.46 6.44 -18.31
CA SER A 34 -5.15 6.92 -18.76
C SER A 34 -4.13 6.92 -17.62
N GLN A 35 -4.49 7.45 -16.44
CA GLN A 35 -3.58 7.50 -15.29
C GLN A 35 -3.22 6.10 -14.77
N MET A 36 -4.18 5.16 -14.77
CA MET A 36 -3.93 3.76 -14.43
C MET A 36 -2.96 3.12 -15.42
N ALA A 37 -3.16 3.33 -16.72
CA ALA A 37 -2.28 2.79 -17.76
C ALA A 37 -0.83 3.31 -17.60
N ASP A 38 -0.66 4.60 -17.34
CA ASP A 38 0.67 5.20 -17.10
C ASP A 38 1.37 4.55 -15.89
N LYS A 39 0.65 4.33 -14.79
CA LYS A 39 1.24 3.71 -13.59
C LYS A 39 1.58 2.23 -13.78
N ILE A 40 0.80 1.50 -14.58
CA ILE A 40 1.14 0.12 -14.96
C ILE A 40 2.43 0.12 -15.78
N LEU A 41 2.55 1.03 -16.74
CA LEU A 41 3.77 1.14 -17.54
C LEU A 41 4.99 1.46 -16.68
N PHE A 42 4.88 2.45 -15.77
CA PHE A 42 5.98 2.79 -14.85
C PHE A 42 6.39 1.59 -13.98
N ALA A 43 5.45 0.80 -13.48
CA ALA A 43 5.76 -0.40 -12.71
C ALA A 43 6.52 -1.43 -13.56
N LEU A 44 6.10 -1.66 -14.80
CA LEU A 44 6.76 -2.61 -15.70
C LEU A 44 8.16 -2.17 -16.14
N GLU A 45 8.41 -0.86 -16.20
CA GLU A 45 9.71 -0.28 -16.56
C GLU A 45 10.67 -0.16 -15.36
N SER A 46 10.14 -0.26 -14.15
CA SER A 46 10.91 -0.17 -12.91
C SER A 46 11.65 -1.47 -12.55
N ASP A 47 12.53 -1.39 -11.56
CA ASP A 47 13.16 -2.58 -10.99
C ASP A 47 12.17 -3.35 -10.09
N LEU A 48 11.53 -4.36 -10.69
CA LEU A 48 10.56 -5.22 -10.00
C LEU A 48 11.15 -5.93 -8.78
N GLU A 49 12.44 -6.28 -8.77
CA GLU A 49 13.03 -6.98 -7.64
C GLU A 49 13.10 -6.06 -6.40
N SER A 50 13.52 -4.81 -6.60
CA SER A 50 13.49 -3.78 -5.56
C SER A 50 12.05 -3.51 -5.07
N MET A 51 11.07 -3.43 -5.98
CA MET A 51 9.66 -3.25 -5.58
C MET A 51 9.12 -4.42 -4.74
N TYR A 52 9.46 -5.66 -5.10
CA TYR A 52 9.08 -6.83 -4.32
C TYR A 52 9.74 -6.82 -2.94
N GLN A 53 11.01 -6.45 -2.87
CA GLN A 53 11.73 -6.34 -1.61
C GLN A 53 11.10 -5.29 -0.70
N ALA A 54 10.79 -4.09 -1.22
CA ALA A 54 10.07 -3.05 -0.49
C ALA A 54 8.70 -3.53 0.00
N SER A 55 7.98 -4.30 -0.84
CA SER A 55 6.71 -4.93 -0.44
C SER A 55 6.90 -5.89 0.75
N TYR A 56 7.90 -6.77 0.69
CA TYR A 56 8.20 -7.72 1.77
C TYR A 56 8.61 -7.02 3.06
N ASP A 57 9.41 -5.96 2.94
CA ASP A 57 9.84 -5.15 4.07
C ASP A 57 8.68 -4.43 4.76
N LEU A 58 7.67 -4.00 4.01
CA LEU A 58 6.45 -3.44 4.58
C LEU A 58 5.58 -4.52 5.26
N ILE A 59 5.29 -5.62 4.55
CA ILE A 59 4.33 -6.62 5.05
C ILE A 59 4.86 -7.45 6.22
N LYS A 60 6.18 -7.51 6.45
CA LYS A 60 6.76 -8.27 7.57
C LYS A 60 6.19 -7.83 8.93
N HIS A 61 5.83 -6.55 9.06
CA HIS A 61 5.23 -5.96 10.25
C HIS A 61 3.79 -6.43 10.52
N TYR A 62 3.13 -7.02 9.52
CA TYR A 62 1.77 -7.54 9.62
C TYR A 62 1.74 -9.06 9.79
N LEU A 63 2.91 -9.70 9.90
CA LEU A 63 2.99 -11.13 10.16
C LEU A 63 2.44 -11.47 11.55
N LYS A 64 1.89 -12.69 11.67
CA LYS A 64 1.31 -13.19 12.91
C LYS A 64 2.21 -12.99 14.15
N PRO A 65 3.54 -13.24 14.12
CA PRO A 65 4.39 -13.02 15.29
C PRO A 65 4.42 -11.55 15.74
N GLU A 66 4.57 -10.61 14.80
CA GLU A 66 4.58 -9.15 15.07
C GLU A 66 3.24 -8.70 15.66
N MET A 67 2.13 -9.16 15.08
CA MET A 67 0.79 -8.84 15.56
C MET A 67 0.55 -9.39 16.97
N LEU A 68 0.95 -10.64 17.25
CA LEU A 68 0.81 -11.23 18.58
C LEU A 68 1.63 -10.46 19.63
N GLU A 69 2.83 -10.00 19.26
CA GLU A 69 3.66 -9.21 20.15
C GLU A 69 3.06 -7.82 20.41
N ALA A 70 2.51 -7.16 19.40
CA ALA A 70 1.77 -5.92 19.56
C ALA A 70 0.56 -6.09 20.50
N TRP A 71 -0.21 -7.18 20.34
CA TRP A 71 -1.32 -7.51 21.24
C TRP A 71 -0.86 -7.77 22.67
N ARG A 72 0.24 -8.50 22.86
CA ARG A 72 0.81 -8.73 24.20
C ARG A 72 1.21 -7.42 24.87
N LYS A 73 1.89 -6.53 24.14
CA LYS A 73 2.27 -5.21 24.65
C LYS A 73 1.06 -4.36 25.04
N LEU A 74 0.00 -4.40 24.25
CA LEU A 74 -1.25 -3.70 24.55
C LEU A 74 -1.95 -4.24 25.80
N LEU A 75 -1.91 -5.56 26.00
CA LEU A 75 -2.60 -6.25 27.09
C LEU A 75 -1.74 -6.41 28.37
N MET A 76 -0.44 -6.15 28.30
CA MET A 76 0.43 -6.00 29.48
C MET A 76 -0.16 -4.88 30.37
N PRO A 77 -0.06 -5.03 31.70
CA PRO A 77 -1.12 -4.63 32.62
C PRO A 77 -1.52 -3.16 32.44
N ILE A 78 -2.65 -2.98 31.75
CA ILE A 78 -3.54 -1.86 31.96
C ILE A 78 -4.04 -2.02 33.40
N ARG A 79 -3.32 -1.42 34.37
CA ARG A 79 -3.78 -1.29 35.75
C ARG A 79 -4.88 -0.25 35.84
#